data_AF-U6RSF5-F1
#
_entry.id   AF-U6RSF5-F1
#
_cell.length_a   1.000
_cell.length_b   1.000
_cell.length_c   1.000
_cell.angle_alpha   90.00
_cell.angle_beta   90.00
_cell.angle_gamma   90.00
#
_symmetry.space_group_name_H-M   'P 1'
#
loop_
_entity.id
_entity.type
_entity.pdbx_description
1 polymer ?
#
loop_
_entity_poly.entity_id
_entity_poly.type
_entity_poly.pdbx_seq_one_letter_code
_entity_poly.pdbx_strand_id
1 'polypeptide(L)'
;MLKRRIVYTIVFLQFFLLNSFAVGSLVKEECILIINANSDLSPLSNHIVSELIYKLPVEYKGTTISSENLNLMRVYDEQRMDTIRRDLFAEYENSIPRLIIIMGGNTWALIHEELEKRWKDIPVILFTEKSYIGPVDAYLQKTSITREEQIPLRNVIKGRNITLVYAPFYVKETIDLMYQQIPDMNKLIFISDRRWFSAQNRQEVAETVVKHFPDLQLRFFTEGQENIEEVIGSLKQADKNTGILYAAWESYDSSSTNVALLPRTYKRINQYSAQPVFTLTDMIGQTGLVGGYFSLSKDISKTIADISHKILSGVKASDIPATKVYAGPVFNYEELLRADLYPELCPPNTFFYYKPVSFIDRNKYILATILLCVLFGIIILLVRIYFLSNIRKMQSKQIQLMSIYNDLFNDMPVLYLKCRLIKGEDGEVDDYVISDVNPSFERHFYKREDALNKRGSVLNSSEVFAKLKEYMGMAYRERKTVSFSMHAMNGHNYDVLVMLSKFPEVVNIFCMDTTEQIHTRQSLRTINHKLSMALALPILLPGNGI
;
A
#
# COMPACT_ATOMS: atom_id res chain seq x y z
N MET A 1 -62.02 -61.19 -13.23
CA MET A 1 -60.81 -61.57 -12.46
C MET A 1 -59.72 -60.48 -12.42
N LEU A 2 -59.59 -59.62 -13.43
CA LEU A 2 -58.51 -58.60 -13.50
C LEU A 2 -58.55 -57.53 -12.38
N LYS A 3 -59.74 -57.05 -12.00
CA LYS A 3 -59.91 -56.05 -10.92
C LYS A 3 -59.43 -56.54 -9.54
N ARG A 4 -59.55 -57.85 -9.26
CA ARG A 4 -59.18 -58.41 -7.96
C ARG A 4 -57.66 -58.55 -7.80
N ARG A 5 -56.93 -58.83 -8.89
CA ARG A 5 -55.45 -58.86 -8.90
C ARG A 5 -54.83 -57.49 -8.69
N ILE A 6 -55.39 -56.44 -9.30
CA ILE A 6 -54.89 -55.05 -9.16
C ILE A 6 -55.01 -54.57 -7.71
N VAL A 7 -56.12 -54.90 -7.03
CA VAL A 7 -56.30 -54.54 -5.61
C VAL A 7 -55.28 -55.23 -4.71
N TYR A 8 -55.01 -56.52 -4.92
CA TYR A 8 -53.97 -57.22 -4.14
C TYR A 8 -52.57 -56.69 -4.43
N THR A 9 -52.25 -56.31 -5.68
CA THR A 9 -50.95 -55.71 -6.00
C THR A 9 -50.79 -54.33 -5.36
N ILE A 10 -51.85 -53.50 -5.33
CA ILE A 10 -51.82 -52.18 -4.67
C ILE A 10 -51.68 -52.31 -3.15
N VAL A 11 -52.39 -53.25 -2.52
CA VAL A 11 -52.28 -53.49 -1.08
C VAL A 11 -50.90 -54.05 -0.71
N PHE A 12 -50.33 -54.93 -1.54
CA PHE A 12 -48.97 -55.47 -1.34
C PHE A 12 -47.89 -54.40 -1.56
N LEU A 13 -48.07 -53.49 -2.54
CA LEU A 13 -47.18 -52.33 -2.74
C LEU A 13 -47.27 -51.34 -1.58
N GLN A 14 -48.47 -51.09 -1.05
CA GLN A 14 -48.67 -50.24 0.13
C GLN A 14 -48.04 -50.85 1.39
N PHE A 15 -48.09 -52.18 1.56
CA PHE A 15 -47.43 -52.86 2.68
C PHE A 15 -45.90 -52.82 2.58
N PHE A 16 -45.33 -52.86 1.37
CA PHE A 16 -43.88 -52.69 1.14
C PHE A 16 -43.42 -51.23 1.29
N LEU A 17 -44.25 -50.27 0.87
CA LEU A 17 -43.98 -48.84 1.07
C LEU A 17 -44.08 -48.47 2.55
N LEU A 18 -45.05 -49.00 3.30
CA LEU A 18 -45.16 -48.75 4.75
C LEU A 18 -44.00 -49.34 5.55
N ASN A 19 -43.44 -50.49 5.16
CA ASN A 19 -42.25 -51.04 5.81
C ASN A 19 -40.96 -50.30 5.42
N SER A 20 -40.93 -49.61 4.27
CA SER A 20 -39.78 -48.77 3.87
C SER A 20 -39.76 -47.42 4.61
N PHE A 21 -40.87 -47.01 5.24
CA PHE A 21 -40.97 -45.82 6.09
C PHE A 21 -40.91 -46.11 7.59
N ALA A 22 -40.75 -47.37 7.99
CA ALA A 22 -40.66 -47.80 9.40
C ALA A 22 -39.26 -48.28 9.81
N VAL A 23 -38.22 -47.91 9.06
CA VAL A 23 -36.82 -47.94 9.50
C VAL A 23 -36.24 -46.53 9.35
N GLY A 24 -36.89 -45.56 9.99
CA GLY A 24 -36.15 -44.39 10.44
C GLY A 24 -35.27 -44.88 11.59
N SER A 25 -34.03 -45.28 11.31
CA SER A 25 -33.02 -45.24 12.36
C SER A 25 -33.11 -43.85 12.97
N LEU A 26 -33.29 -43.74 14.28
CA LEU A 26 -33.09 -42.48 15.00
C LEU A 26 -31.62 -42.08 14.78
N VAL A 27 -31.31 -41.46 13.65
CA VAL A 27 -30.01 -40.85 13.41
C VAL A 27 -30.01 -39.67 14.35
N LYS A 28 -29.31 -39.82 15.48
CA LYS A 28 -29.15 -38.71 16.41
C LYS A 28 -28.51 -37.55 15.67
N GLU A 29 -29.08 -36.37 15.82
CA GLU A 29 -28.59 -35.19 15.13
C GLU A 29 -27.18 -34.84 15.62
N GLU A 30 -26.25 -34.63 14.69
CA GLU A 30 -24.91 -34.18 15.02
C GLU A 30 -24.95 -32.66 15.30
N CYS A 31 -24.37 -32.25 16.43
CA CYS A 31 -24.28 -30.83 16.79
C CYS A 31 -22.88 -30.43 17.28
N ILE A 32 -22.63 -29.12 17.36
CA ILE A 32 -21.53 -28.54 18.14
C ILE A 32 -22.16 -27.82 19.32
N LEU A 33 -21.78 -28.21 20.53
CA LEU A 33 -22.38 -27.70 21.75
C LEU A 33 -21.43 -26.73 22.45
N ILE A 34 -21.85 -25.49 22.67
CA ILE A 34 -21.11 -24.49 23.41
C ILE A 34 -21.84 -24.25 24.75
N ILE A 35 -21.17 -24.47 25.88
CA ILE A 35 -21.80 -24.35 27.21
C ILE A 35 -21.06 -23.28 28.01
N ASN A 36 -21.81 -22.33 28.58
CA ASN A 36 -21.25 -21.30 29.45
C ASN A 36 -22.10 -21.11 30.73
N ALA A 37 -21.44 -20.84 31.84
CA ALA A 37 -22.07 -20.58 33.14
C ALA A 37 -22.40 -19.09 33.40
N ASN A 38 -22.10 -18.20 32.45
CA ASN A 38 -22.22 -16.76 32.65
C ASN A 38 -23.69 -16.31 32.57
N SER A 39 -23.94 -15.01 32.53
CA SER A 39 -25.27 -14.49 32.23
C SER A 39 -25.40 -14.21 30.74
N ASP A 40 -26.62 -14.19 30.19
CA ASP A 40 -26.89 -13.75 28.81
C ASP A 40 -26.45 -12.31 28.54
N LEU A 41 -26.09 -11.57 29.58
CA LEU A 41 -25.65 -10.19 29.53
C LEU A 41 -24.12 -10.04 29.47
N SER A 42 -23.34 -11.13 29.51
CA SER A 42 -21.87 -11.10 29.44
C SER A 42 -21.37 -10.72 28.03
N PRO A 43 -20.82 -9.51 27.81
CA PRO A 43 -20.45 -9.07 26.46
C PRO A 43 -19.32 -9.92 25.86
N LEU A 44 -18.35 -10.31 26.70
CA LEU A 44 -17.19 -11.10 26.26
C LEU A 44 -17.61 -12.50 25.80
N SER A 45 -18.42 -13.20 26.60
CA SER A 45 -18.88 -14.55 26.28
C SER A 45 -19.74 -14.55 25.02
N ASN A 46 -20.69 -13.62 24.92
CA ASN A 46 -21.56 -13.49 23.74
C ASN A 46 -20.75 -13.18 22.48
N HIS A 47 -19.76 -12.29 22.57
CA HIS A 47 -18.90 -11.98 21.44
C HIS A 47 -18.10 -13.21 20.99
N ILE A 48 -17.50 -13.96 21.93
CA ILE A 48 -16.77 -15.19 21.59
C ILE A 48 -17.69 -16.21 20.90
N VAL A 49 -18.87 -16.49 21.46
CA VAL A 49 -19.84 -17.41 20.85
C VAL A 49 -20.23 -16.96 19.44
N SER A 50 -20.53 -15.68 19.25
CA SER A 50 -20.90 -15.13 17.94
C SER A 50 -19.79 -15.26 16.90
N GLU A 51 -18.53 -15.00 17.28
CA GLU A 51 -17.37 -15.18 16.42
C GLU A 51 -17.13 -16.66 16.08
N LEU A 52 -17.33 -17.57 17.03
CA LEU A 52 -17.22 -19.02 16.78
C LEU A 52 -18.24 -19.50 15.76
N ILE A 53 -19.50 -19.08 15.89
CA ILE A 53 -20.57 -19.40 14.93
C ILE A 53 -20.19 -18.92 13.51
N TYR A 54 -19.56 -17.75 13.40
CA TYR A 54 -19.16 -17.19 12.11
C TYR A 54 -17.90 -17.86 11.51
N LYS A 55 -16.88 -18.15 12.34
CA LYS A 55 -15.56 -18.64 11.91
C LYS A 55 -15.51 -20.14 11.62
N LEU A 56 -16.46 -20.93 12.08
CA LEU A 56 -16.48 -22.36 11.79
C LEU A 56 -16.62 -22.62 10.27
N PRO A 57 -15.93 -23.64 9.71
CA PRO A 57 -15.89 -23.87 8.26
C PRO A 57 -17.28 -24.11 7.67
N VAL A 58 -17.48 -23.73 6.40
CA VAL A 58 -18.78 -23.86 5.69
C VAL A 58 -19.30 -25.29 5.67
N GLU A 59 -18.40 -26.28 5.60
CA GLU A 59 -18.73 -27.71 5.64
C GLU A 59 -19.44 -28.12 6.95
N TYR A 60 -19.21 -27.38 8.03
CA TYR A 60 -19.87 -27.58 9.33
C TYR A 60 -20.94 -26.50 9.62
N LYS A 61 -21.18 -25.55 8.71
CA LYS A 61 -22.30 -24.58 8.84
C LYS A 61 -23.68 -25.23 8.69
N GLY A 62 -23.73 -26.49 8.24
CA GLY A 62 -24.95 -27.33 8.25
C GLY A 62 -25.10 -28.19 9.51
N THR A 63 -24.09 -28.24 10.39
CA THR A 63 -24.18 -28.85 11.72
C THR A 63 -24.82 -27.84 12.67
N THR A 64 -25.85 -28.23 13.41
CA THR A 64 -26.49 -27.34 14.38
C THR A 64 -25.47 -26.92 15.44
N ILE A 65 -25.18 -25.62 15.54
CA ILE A 65 -24.36 -25.06 16.62
C ILE A 65 -25.31 -24.55 17.69
N SER A 66 -25.35 -25.25 18.82
CA SER A 66 -26.18 -24.85 19.97
C SER A 66 -25.33 -24.16 21.02
N SER A 67 -25.85 -23.07 21.58
CA SER A 67 -25.19 -22.31 22.64
C SER A 67 -26.07 -22.30 23.88
N GLU A 68 -25.59 -22.94 24.93
CA GLU A 68 -26.26 -23.06 26.22
C GLU A 68 -25.69 -22.08 27.23
N ASN A 69 -26.58 -21.29 27.81
CA ASN A 69 -26.25 -20.36 28.87
C ASN A 69 -26.96 -20.76 30.17
N LEU A 70 -26.18 -21.27 31.12
CA LEU A 70 -26.72 -21.83 32.35
C LEU A 70 -27.19 -20.74 33.34
N ASN A 71 -26.84 -19.46 33.11
CA ASN A 71 -27.31 -18.32 33.93
C ASN A 71 -27.13 -18.57 35.46
N LEU A 72 -25.93 -19.00 35.87
CA LEU A 72 -25.66 -19.48 37.24
C LEU A 72 -25.50 -18.37 38.29
N MET A 73 -25.81 -17.13 37.94
CA MET A 73 -25.69 -15.96 38.81
C MET A 73 -26.51 -16.13 40.10
N ARG A 74 -27.72 -16.70 40.02
CA ARG A 74 -28.68 -16.82 41.13
C ARG A 74 -28.81 -18.25 41.69
N VAL A 75 -27.82 -19.10 41.42
CA VAL A 75 -27.79 -20.50 41.84
C VAL A 75 -26.78 -20.65 42.98
N TYR A 76 -27.28 -21.05 44.15
CA TYR A 76 -26.52 -21.12 45.41
C TYR A 76 -26.58 -22.48 46.10
N ASP A 77 -27.41 -23.39 45.59
CA ASP A 77 -27.69 -24.69 46.18
C ASP A 77 -27.61 -25.80 45.13
N GLU A 78 -27.22 -27.00 45.59
CA GLU A 78 -27.02 -28.16 44.71
C GLU A 78 -28.33 -28.65 44.10
N GLN A 79 -29.47 -28.53 44.79
CA GLN A 79 -30.77 -28.98 44.27
C GLN A 79 -31.19 -28.20 43.02
N ARG A 80 -30.97 -26.88 43.01
CA ARG A 80 -31.22 -26.06 41.83
C ARG A 80 -30.22 -26.33 40.73
N MET A 81 -28.94 -26.54 41.08
CA MET A 81 -27.92 -26.92 40.11
C MET A 81 -28.24 -28.26 39.45
N ASP A 82 -28.73 -29.25 40.20
CA ASP A 82 -29.21 -30.54 39.70
C ASP A 82 -30.33 -30.41 38.68
N THR A 83 -31.24 -29.47 38.92
CA THR A 83 -32.33 -29.20 37.99
C THR A 83 -31.79 -28.64 36.68
N ILE A 84 -30.87 -27.67 36.75
CA ILE A 84 -30.20 -27.11 35.57
C ILE A 84 -29.42 -28.18 34.80
N ARG A 85 -28.69 -29.06 35.50
CA ARG A 85 -27.99 -30.19 34.87
C ARG A 85 -28.97 -31.09 34.13
N ARG A 86 -30.05 -31.52 34.79
CA ARG A 86 -31.06 -32.40 34.17
C ARG A 86 -31.70 -31.76 32.94
N ASP A 87 -32.11 -30.50 33.05
CA ASP A 87 -32.76 -29.78 31.95
C ASP A 87 -31.81 -29.63 30.75
N LEU A 88 -30.55 -29.22 31.00
CA LEU A 88 -29.51 -29.13 29.98
C LEU A 88 -29.34 -30.44 29.23
N PHE A 89 -29.12 -31.57 29.92
CA PHE A 89 -28.85 -32.84 29.24
C PHE A 89 -30.11 -33.47 28.64
N ALA A 90 -31.31 -33.14 29.11
CA ALA A 90 -32.57 -33.60 28.54
C ALA A 90 -32.81 -33.01 27.13
N GLU A 91 -32.43 -31.74 26.91
CA GLU A 91 -32.56 -31.08 25.60
C GLU A 91 -31.77 -31.79 24.49
N TYR A 92 -30.66 -32.44 24.85
CA TYR A 92 -29.79 -33.18 23.94
C TYR A 92 -30.03 -34.71 23.99
N GLU A 93 -31.26 -35.15 24.31
CA GLU A 93 -31.59 -36.58 24.32
C GLU A 93 -31.43 -37.28 22.97
N ASN A 94 -31.80 -36.58 21.92
CA ASN A 94 -31.81 -37.07 20.56
C ASN A 94 -30.61 -36.59 19.72
N SER A 95 -29.60 -36.00 20.36
CA SER A 95 -28.44 -35.41 19.69
C SER A 95 -27.13 -35.94 20.25
N ILE A 96 -26.10 -36.05 19.42
CA ILE A 96 -24.74 -36.37 19.85
C ILE A 96 -23.82 -35.22 19.42
N PRO A 97 -23.22 -34.49 20.37
CA PRO A 97 -22.23 -33.47 20.02
C PRO A 97 -21.00 -34.11 19.39
N ARG A 98 -20.54 -33.56 18.26
CA ARG A 98 -19.23 -33.91 17.68
C ARG A 98 -18.08 -33.22 18.40
N LEU A 99 -18.38 -32.11 19.05
CA LEU A 99 -17.45 -31.26 19.78
C LEU A 99 -18.23 -30.51 20.85
N ILE A 100 -17.67 -30.46 22.05
CA ILE A 100 -18.20 -29.66 23.15
C ILE A 100 -17.19 -28.56 23.50
N ILE A 101 -17.62 -27.30 23.52
CA ILE A 101 -16.80 -26.15 23.89
C ILE A 101 -17.32 -25.64 25.23
N ILE A 102 -16.50 -25.77 26.28
CA ILE A 102 -16.86 -25.32 27.62
C ILE A 102 -16.15 -24.01 27.91
N MET A 103 -16.96 -23.01 28.20
CA MET A 103 -16.51 -21.66 28.52
C MET A 103 -16.42 -21.51 30.04
N GLY A 104 -15.19 -21.50 30.57
CA GLY A 104 -14.90 -21.31 31.98
C GLY A 104 -14.70 -22.60 32.76
N GLY A 105 -13.71 -22.60 33.64
CA GLY A 105 -13.42 -23.75 34.52
C GLY A 105 -14.52 -24.02 35.56
N ASN A 106 -15.27 -22.98 35.94
CA ASN A 106 -16.46 -23.09 36.77
C ASN A 106 -17.58 -23.89 36.07
N THR A 107 -17.80 -23.65 34.78
CA THR A 107 -18.77 -24.42 33.98
C THR A 107 -18.40 -25.89 33.98
N TRP A 108 -17.12 -26.21 33.72
CA TRP A 108 -16.62 -27.59 33.79
C TRP A 108 -16.88 -28.22 35.16
N ALA A 109 -16.45 -27.56 36.24
CA ALA A 109 -16.58 -28.09 37.59
C ALA A 109 -18.03 -28.48 37.94
N LEU A 110 -19.00 -27.71 37.45
CA LEU A 110 -20.42 -27.89 37.76
C LEU A 110 -21.16 -28.92 36.89
N ILE A 111 -20.62 -29.34 35.74
CA ILE A 111 -21.35 -30.23 34.81
C ILE A 111 -20.56 -31.46 34.34
N HIS A 112 -19.26 -31.56 34.67
CA HIS A 112 -18.39 -32.58 34.08
C HIS A 112 -18.82 -34.01 34.41
N GLU A 113 -19.40 -34.27 35.59
CA GLU A 113 -19.82 -35.62 35.96
C GLU A 113 -20.92 -36.15 35.03
N GLU A 114 -21.95 -35.35 34.75
CA GLU A 114 -23.06 -35.70 33.85
C GLU A 114 -22.59 -35.76 32.41
N LEU A 115 -21.70 -34.85 32.02
CA LEU A 115 -21.07 -34.86 30.70
C LEU A 115 -20.29 -36.16 30.50
N GLU A 116 -19.50 -36.59 31.47
CA GLU A 116 -18.71 -37.83 31.39
C GLU A 116 -19.59 -39.09 31.44
N LYS A 117 -20.68 -39.07 32.21
CA LYS A 117 -21.68 -40.16 32.22
C LYS A 117 -22.31 -40.35 30.84
N ARG A 118 -22.55 -39.25 30.10
CA ARG A 118 -23.30 -39.26 28.84
C ARG A 118 -22.41 -39.34 27.58
N TRP A 119 -21.27 -38.65 27.60
CA TRP A 119 -20.46 -38.33 26.43
C TRP A 119 -18.94 -38.47 26.71
N LYS A 120 -18.54 -39.59 27.30
CA LYS A 120 -17.15 -39.84 27.74
C LYS A 120 -16.06 -39.62 26.67
N ASP A 121 -16.31 -40.00 25.42
CA ASP A 121 -15.30 -39.97 24.35
C ASP A 121 -15.38 -38.73 23.44
N ILE A 122 -16.41 -37.90 23.62
CA ILE A 122 -16.61 -36.70 22.80
C ILE A 122 -15.50 -35.69 23.10
N PRO A 123 -14.86 -35.11 22.06
CA PRO A 123 -13.79 -34.16 22.28
C PRO A 123 -14.32 -32.87 22.92
N VAL A 124 -13.58 -32.37 23.90
CA VAL A 124 -13.89 -31.13 24.61
C VAL A 124 -12.78 -30.10 24.42
N ILE A 125 -13.15 -28.87 24.10
CA ILE A 125 -12.28 -27.70 24.25
C ILE A 125 -12.70 -26.99 25.54
N LEU A 126 -11.81 -26.96 26.52
CA LEU A 126 -12.03 -26.23 27.76
C LEU A 126 -11.30 -24.88 27.69
N PHE A 127 -12.06 -23.81 27.49
CA PHE A 127 -11.57 -22.44 27.61
C PHE A 127 -11.61 -21.99 29.07
N THR A 128 -10.53 -21.41 29.56
CA THR A 128 -10.45 -20.98 30.95
C THR A 128 -9.38 -19.92 31.20
N GLU A 129 -9.61 -19.11 32.22
CA GLU A 129 -8.73 -18.05 32.67
C GLU A 129 -7.81 -18.52 33.80
N LYS A 130 -8.08 -19.68 34.41
CA LYS A 130 -7.34 -20.22 35.55
C LYS A 130 -6.75 -21.58 35.21
N SER A 131 -5.59 -21.90 35.77
CA SER A 131 -4.92 -23.19 35.57
C SER A 131 -5.43 -24.31 36.50
N TYR A 132 -6.49 -24.04 37.25
CA TYR A 132 -7.07 -24.90 38.28
C TYR A 132 -8.60 -24.78 38.33
N ILE A 133 -9.24 -25.76 38.96
CA ILE A 133 -10.63 -25.72 39.42
C ILE A 133 -10.67 -25.93 40.93
N GLY A 134 -11.84 -25.81 41.55
CA GLY A 134 -12.05 -26.05 42.97
C GLY A 134 -13.29 -26.89 43.23
N PRO A 135 -13.71 -27.01 44.50
CA PRO A 135 -14.92 -27.72 44.88
C PRO A 135 -16.18 -27.01 44.37
N VAL A 136 -17.24 -27.80 44.12
CA VAL A 136 -18.57 -27.31 43.69
C VAL A 136 -19.10 -26.22 44.64
N ASP A 137 -18.93 -26.43 45.95
CA ASP A 137 -19.38 -25.50 46.99
C ASP A 137 -18.81 -24.08 46.81
N ALA A 138 -17.56 -23.94 46.38
CA ALA A 138 -16.97 -22.62 46.15
C ALA A 138 -17.70 -21.85 45.04
N TYR A 139 -18.09 -22.55 43.97
CA TYR A 139 -18.84 -21.96 42.86
C TYR A 139 -20.29 -21.64 43.20
N LEU A 140 -20.94 -22.45 44.05
CA LEU A 140 -22.31 -22.22 44.50
C LEU A 140 -22.37 -21.08 45.52
N GLN A 141 -21.49 -21.09 46.51
CA GLN A 141 -21.42 -20.07 47.57
C GLN A 141 -20.76 -18.76 47.11
N LYS A 142 -20.22 -18.73 45.87
CA LYS A 142 -19.53 -17.58 45.26
C LYS A 142 -18.32 -17.12 46.07
N THR A 143 -17.62 -18.07 46.68
CA THR A 143 -16.40 -17.83 47.46
C THR A 143 -15.16 -18.08 46.61
N SER A 144 -14.04 -17.47 47.00
CA SER A 144 -12.77 -17.69 46.31
C SER A 144 -12.16 -19.04 46.72
N ILE A 145 -11.45 -19.67 45.79
CA ILE A 145 -10.83 -21.00 46.00
C ILE A 145 -9.47 -20.81 46.64
N THR A 146 -9.28 -21.36 47.83
CA THR A 146 -7.99 -21.34 48.55
C THR A 146 -6.95 -22.21 47.86
N ARG A 147 -5.65 -21.99 48.11
CA ARG A 147 -4.58 -22.73 47.41
C ARG A 147 -4.64 -24.23 47.68
N GLU A 148 -5.11 -24.62 48.85
CA GLU A 148 -5.27 -26.00 49.31
C GLU A 148 -6.39 -26.73 48.55
N GLU A 149 -7.43 -25.99 48.14
CA GLU A 149 -8.58 -26.50 47.39
C GLU A 149 -8.36 -26.54 45.87
N GLN A 150 -7.26 -25.96 45.38
CA GLN A 150 -6.99 -25.88 43.95
C GLN A 150 -6.60 -27.24 43.37
N ILE A 151 -7.41 -27.70 42.42
CA ILE A 151 -7.15 -28.90 41.63
C ILE A 151 -6.56 -28.47 40.28
N PRO A 152 -5.27 -28.76 39.98
CA PRO A 152 -4.67 -28.36 38.71
C PRO A 152 -5.39 -28.97 37.51
N LEU A 153 -5.75 -28.15 36.52
CA LEU A 153 -6.47 -28.61 35.33
C LEU A 153 -5.72 -29.68 34.54
N ARG A 154 -4.39 -29.67 34.55
CA ARG A 154 -3.55 -30.73 33.96
C ARG A 154 -3.88 -32.13 34.53
N ASN A 155 -4.27 -32.19 35.79
CA ASN A 155 -4.67 -33.44 36.44
C ASN A 155 -6.11 -33.81 36.05
N VAL A 156 -6.97 -32.79 35.92
CA VAL A 156 -8.36 -32.94 35.47
C VAL A 156 -8.42 -33.49 34.05
N ILE A 157 -7.62 -33.00 33.11
CA ILE A 157 -7.71 -33.45 31.71
C ILE A 157 -6.98 -34.78 31.43
N LYS A 158 -6.17 -35.28 32.38
CA LYS A 158 -5.33 -36.46 32.16
C LYS A 158 -6.19 -37.68 31.85
N GLY A 159 -5.94 -38.30 30.69
CA GLY A 159 -6.67 -39.49 30.24
C GLY A 159 -8.05 -39.21 29.63
N ARG A 160 -8.43 -37.93 29.48
CA ARG A 160 -9.69 -37.50 28.85
C ARG A 160 -9.44 -36.92 27.46
N ASN A 161 -10.46 -36.95 26.60
CA ASN A 161 -10.39 -36.36 25.25
C ASN A 161 -10.60 -34.83 25.31
N ILE A 162 -9.72 -34.12 26.01
CA ILE A 162 -9.88 -32.69 26.32
C ILE A 162 -8.61 -31.93 25.94
N THR A 163 -8.76 -30.76 25.32
CA THR A 163 -7.70 -29.77 25.14
C THR A 163 -8.03 -28.47 25.88
N LEU A 164 -6.99 -27.71 26.22
CA LEU A 164 -7.10 -26.51 27.06
C LEU A 164 -6.74 -25.27 26.25
N VAL A 165 -7.56 -24.22 26.39
CA VAL A 165 -7.28 -22.88 25.87
C VAL A 165 -7.26 -21.90 27.04
N TYR A 166 -6.10 -21.29 27.29
CA TYR A 166 -5.87 -20.42 28.44
C TYR A 166 -5.87 -18.93 28.04
N ALA A 167 -6.68 -18.13 28.71
CA ALA A 167 -6.61 -16.66 28.68
C ALA A 167 -6.61 -16.08 30.10
N PRO A 168 -5.45 -16.08 30.80
CA PRO A 168 -5.38 -15.63 32.19
C PRO A 168 -5.68 -14.15 32.37
N PHE A 169 -6.04 -13.76 33.60
CA PHE A 169 -6.01 -12.35 34.02
C PHE A 169 -4.60 -11.95 34.41
N TYR A 170 -4.17 -10.81 33.88
CA TYR A 170 -2.84 -10.27 34.12
C TYR A 170 -2.95 -9.06 35.05
N VAL A 171 -3.25 -9.34 36.32
CA VAL A 171 -3.47 -8.30 37.33
C VAL A 171 -2.20 -7.47 37.55
N LYS A 172 -1.05 -8.14 37.69
CA LYS A 172 0.23 -7.45 37.92
C LYS A 172 0.56 -6.54 36.75
N GLU A 173 0.50 -7.06 35.53
CA GLU A 173 0.83 -6.34 34.30
C GLU A 173 -0.15 -5.19 34.08
N THR A 174 -1.43 -5.36 34.42
CA THR A 174 -2.42 -4.28 34.36
C THR A 174 -2.07 -3.16 35.35
N ILE A 175 -1.69 -3.49 36.59
CA ILE A 175 -1.25 -2.49 37.58
C ILE A 175 0.06 -1.82 37.15
N ASP A 176 1.00 -2.55 36.54
CA ASP A 176 2.22 -1.96 35.97
C ASP A 176 1.88 -0.93 34.88
N LEU A 177 0.92 -1.23 34.00
CA LEU A 177 0.42 -0.27 33.00
C LEU A 177 -0.25 0.95 33.66
N MET A 178 -0.96 0.76 34.78
CA MET A 178 -1.54 1.87 35.55
C MET A 178 -0.45 2.77 36.11
N TYR A 179 0.63 2.23 36.68
CA TYR A 179 1.78 3.02 37.14
C TYR A 179 2.50 3.77 36.02
N GLN A 180 2.57 3.20 34.81
CA GLN A 180 3.15 3.92 33.65
C GLN A 180 2.35 5.19 33.31
N GLN A 181 1.03 5.15 33.49
CA GLN A 181 0.12 6.25 33.18
C GLN A 181 -0.09 7.20 34.38
N ILE A 182 0.00 6.68 35.60
CA ILE A 182 -0.18 7.39 36.87
C ILE A 182 1.05 7.11 37.76
N PRO A 183 2.20 7.78 37.54
CA PRO A 183 3.47 7.43 38.20
C PRO A 183 3.43 7.52 39.73
N ASP A 184 2.68 8.49 40.27
CA ASP A 184 2.57 8.71 41.72
C ASP A 184 1.40 7.94 42.36
N MET A 185 0.83 6.95 41.68
CA MET A 185 -0.32 6.18 42.18
C MET A 185 0.00 5.55 43.54
N ASN A 186 -0.83 5.84 44.55
CA ASN A 186 -0.64 5.32 45.92
C ASN A 186 -1.88 4.58 46.44
N LYS A 187 -2.98 4.60 45.69
CA LYS A 187 -4.24 3.93 46.02
C LYS A 187 -4.83 3.25 44.80
N LEU A 188 -5.36 2.05 44.99
CA LEU A 188 -6.07 1.27 43.99
C LEU A 188 -7.48 0.96 44.50
N ILE A 189 -8.49 1.35 43.73
CA ILE A 189 -9.88 0.97 43.96
C ILE A 189 -10.22 -0.18 43.00
N PHE A 190 -10.58 -1.34 43.54
CA PHE A 190 -11.05 -2.48 42.76
C PHE A 190 -12.57 -2.63 42.88
N ILE A 191 -13.26 -2.54 41.75
CA ILE A 191 -14.73 -2.57 41.66
C ILE A 191 -15.19 -3.91 41.08
N SER A 192 -16.05 -4.64 41.80
CA SER A 192 -16.47 -5.98 41.44
C SER A 192 -17.87 -6.32 41.97
N ASP A 193 -18.47 -7.43 41.51
CA ASP A 193 -19.77 -7.91 41.99
C ASP A 193 -19.66 -9.19 42.85
N ARG A 194 -20.78 -9.83 43.18
CA ARG A 194 -20.83 -11.04 44.03
C ARG A 194 -20.73 -12.36 43.27
N ARG A 195 -20.44 -12.35 41.96
CA ARG A 195 -20.23 -13.60 41.23
C ARG A 195 -18.94 -14.27 41.69
N TRP A 196 -18.89 -15.59 41.55
CA TRP A 196 -17.70 -16.39 41.92
C TRP A 196 -16.41 -15.83 41.28
N PHE A 197 -16.47 -15.51 39.99
CA PHE A 197 -15.37 -14.89 39.25
C PHE A 197 -14.82 -13.63 39.94
N SER A 198 -15.71 -12.74 40.36
CA SER A 198 -15.35 -11.50 41.03
C SER A 198 -14.73 -11.76 42.40
N ALA A 199 -15.24 -12.74 43.16
CA ALA A 199 -14.63 -13.16 44.42
C ALA A 199 -13.21 -13.70 44.22
N GLN A 200 -13.00 -14.54 43.20
CA GLN A 200 -11.67 -15.05 42.86
C GLN A 200 -10.71 -13.93 42.45
N ASN A 201 -11.17 -12.96 41.65
CA ASN A 201 -10.34 -11.83 41.23
C ASN A 201 -10.01 -10.88 42.39
N ARG A 202 -10.94 -10.66 43.35
CA ARG A 202 -10.62 -9.90 44.57
C ARG A 202 -9.44 -10.51 45.33
N GLN A 203 -9.44 -11.84 45.50
CA GLN A 203 -8.33 -12.54 46.14
C GLN A 203 -7.03 -12.38 45.33
N GLU A 204 -7.08 -12.57 44.01
CA GLU A 204 -5.89 -12.45 43.16
C GLU A 204 -5.31 -11.03 43.16
N VAL A 205 -6.18 -10.01 43.14
CA VAL A 205 -5.78 -8.61 43.27
C VAL A 205 -5.13 -8.35 44.63
N ALA A 206 -5.75 -8.81 45.73
CA ALA A 206 -5.17 -8.69 47.06
C ALA A 206 -3.79 -9.34 47.14
N GLU A 207 -3.66 -10.59 46.70
CA GLU A 207 -2.38 -11.31 46.70
C GLU A 207 -1.33 -10.62 45.83
N THR A 208 -1.73 -10.13 44.65
CA THR A 208 -0.82 -9.43 43.73
C THR A 208 -0.34 -8.11 44.30
N VAL A 209 -1.23 -7.31 44.89
CA VAL A 209 -0.88 -6.02 45.51
C VAL A 209 0.07 -6.26 46.67
N VAL A 210 -0.24 -7.18 47.59
CA VAL A 210 0.66 -7.48 48.72
C VAL A 210 2.03 -7.95 48.26
N LYS A 211 2.09 -8.77 47.21
CA LYS A 211 3.34 -9.38 46.74
C LYS A 211 4.21 -8.43 45.90
N HIS A 212 3.59 -7.60 45.06
CA HIS A 212 4.30 -6.84 44.03
C HIS A 212 4.21 -5.33 44.21
N PHE A 213 3.24 -4.83 44.99
CA PHE A 213 2.98 -3.40 45.19
C PHE A 213 2.67 -3.11 46.68
N PRO A 214 3.58 -3.41 47.61
CA PRO A 214 3.30 -3.41 49.06
C PRO A 214 2.89 -2.04 49.61
N ASP A 215 3.31 -0.94 48.98
CA ASP A 215 2.98 0.43 49.39
C ASP A 215 1.63 0.93 48.84
N LEU A 216 0.99 0.17 47.94
CA LEU A 216 -0.26 0.54 47.27
C LEU A 216 -1.46 0.25 48.18
N GLN A 217 -2.21 1.28 48.54
CA GLN A 217 -3.42 1.12 49.35
C GLN A 217 -4.55 0.53 48.52
N LEU A 218 -4.96 -0.70 48.82
CA LEU A 218 -6.06 -1.37 48.13
C LEU A 218 -7.40 -1.16 48.84
N ARG A 219 -8.41 -0.69 48.10
CA ARG A 219 -9.80 -0.61 48.55
C ARG A 219 -10.70 -1.41 47.60
N PHE A 220 -11.56 -2.23 48.18
CA PHE A 220 -12.60 -2.93 47.42
C PHE A 220 -13.91 -2.15 47.45
N PHE A 221 -14.60 -2.15 46.31
CA PHE A 221 -16.03 -1.88 46.21
C PHE A 221 -16.70 -3.11 45.62
N THR A 222 -17.60 -3.72 46.39
CA THR A 222 -18.29 -4.95 46.07
C THR A 222 -19.78 -4.72 46.07
N GLU A 223 -20.45 -5.10 44.98
CA GLU A 223 -21.92 -5.06 44.93
C GLU A 223 -22.54 -5.78 46.14
N GLY A 224 -23.56 -5.18 46.75
CA GLY A 224 -24.23 -5.71 47.95
C GLY A 224 -23.52 -5.39 49.27
N GLN A 225 -22.26 -4.94 49.26
CA GLN A 225 -21.58 -4.36 50.42
C GLN A 225 -21.68 -2.83 50.40
N GLU A 226 -21.53 -2.22 49.22
CA GLU A 226 -21.70 -0.78 49.02
C GLU A 226 -22.85 -0.45 48.06
N ASN A 227 -23.48 0.70 48.27
CA ASN A 227 -24.46 1.25 47.35
C ASN A 227 -23.77 1.90 46.14
N ILE A 228 -24.29 1.68 44.93
CA ILE A 228 -23.75 2.27 43.70
C ILE A 228 -23.65 3.81 43.75
N GLU A 229 -24.58 4.49 44.42
CA GLU A 229 -24.52 5.96 44.55
C GLU A 229 -23.35 6.41 45.45
N GLU A 230 -23.05 5.64 46.50
CA GLU A 230 -21.90 5.90 47.39
C GLU A 230 -20.58 5.61 46.66
N VAL A 231 -20.53 4.53 45.89
CA VAL A 231 -19.40 4.22 45.01
C VAL A 231 -19.17 5.37 44.05
N ILE A 232 -20.19 5.81 43.31
CA ILE A 232 -20.09 6.96 42.38
C ILE A 232 -19.64 8.23 43.12
N GLY A 233 -20.19 8.51 44.31
CA GLY A 233 -19.78 9.63 45.15
C GLY A 233 -18.29 9.57 45.51
N SER A 234 -17.78 8.40 45.88
CA SER A 234 -16.36 8.19 46.17
C SER A 234 -15.48 8.32 44.93
N LEU A 235 -15.92 7.88 43.76
CA LEU A 235 -15.14 7.97 42.51
C LEU A 235 -15.06 9.41 41.99
N LYS A 236 -16.11 10.22 42.19
CA LYS A 236 -16.09 11.67 41.88
C LYS A 236 -15.06 12.44 42.70
N GLN A 237 -14.77 11.98 43.91
CA GLN A 237 -13.85 12.61 44.86
C GLN A 237 -12.47 11.95 44.87
N ALA A 238 -12.23 10.96 44.00
CA ALA A 238 -10.95 10.28 43.91
C ALA A 238 -9.85 11.26 43.47
N ASP A 239 -8.76 11.30 44.23
CA ASP A 239 -7.60 12.13 43.92
C ASP A 239 -6.83 11.57 42.70
N LYS A 240 -5.95 12.40 42.13
CA LYS A 240 -5.19 12.09 40.91
C LYS A 240 -4.20 10.91 41.05
N ASN A 241 -3.92 10.46 42.27
CA ASN A 241 -3.03 9.34 42.58
C ASN A 241 -3.82 8.05 42.87
N THR A 242 -5.14 8.05 42.64
CA THR A 242 -6.00 6.87 42.77
C THR A 242 -6.21 6.20 41.41
N GLY A 243 -5.74 4.95 41.27
CA GLY A 243 -6.08 4.09 40.16
C GLY A 243 -7.41 3.38 40.39
N ILE A 244 -8.21 3.18 39.33
CA ILE A 244 -9.48 2.45 39.41
C ILE A 244 -9.40 1.25 38.46
N LEU A 245 -9.65 0.06 39.00
CA LEU A 245 -9.69 -1.20 38.27
C LEU A 245 -11.09 -1.81 38.36
N TYR A 246 -11.79 -1.86 37.24
CA TYR A 246 -13.14 -2.37 37.12
C TYR A 246 -13.15 -3.80 36.58
N ALA A 247 -13.80 -4.71 37.30
CA ALA A 247 -14.06 -6.07 36.84
C ALA A 247 -15.53 -6.25 36.42
N ALA A 248 -16.47 -5.87 37.30
CA ALA A 248 -17.90 -5.96 37.04
C ALA A 248 -18.74 -5.23 38.10
N TRP A 249 -20.02 -4.96 37.78
CA TRP A 249 -21.03 -4.54 38.75
C TRP A 249 -22.42 -4.94 38.25
N GLU A 250 -22.87 -6.15 38.56
CA GLU A 250 -24.22 -6.64 38.27
C GLU A 250 -25.06 -6.68 39.55
N SER A 251 -26.19 -5.96 39.55
CA SER A 251 -27.07 -5.89 40.73
C SER A 251 -28.00 -7.09 40.81
N TYR A 252 -28.11 -7.67 42.00
CA TYR A 252 -28.99 -8.82 42.25
C TYR A 252 -30.44 -8.43 42.56
N ASP A 253 -30.68 -7.19 43.00
CA ASP A 253 -31.98 -6.76 43.54
C ASP A 253 -32.95 -6.19 42.48
N SER A 254 -32.57 -6.15 41.20
CA SER A 254 -33.53 -5.77 40.16
C SER A 254 -34.54 -6.91 39.97
N SER A 255 -35.73 -6.75 40.52
CA SER A 255 -36.92 -7.45 40.04
C SER A 255 -37.06 -7.22 38.53
N SER A 256 -37.61 -8.23 37.85
CA SER A 256 -37.58 -8.48 36.40
C SER A 256 -38.08 -7.37 35.45
N THR A 257 -38.47 -6.19 35.94
CA THR A 257 -38.92 -5.04 35.14
C THR A 257 -37.82 -4.02 34.82
N ASN A 258 -36.65 -4.07 35.46
CA ASN A 258 -35.53 -3.13 35.22
C ASN A 258 -34.32 -3.76 34.50
N VAL A 259 -34.48 -4.95 33.92
CA VAL A 259 -33.41 -5.69 33.20
C VAL A 259 -32.81 -4.85 32.05
N ALA A 260 -33.55 -3.88 31.51
CA ALA A 260 -33.09 -2.93 30.51
C ALA A 260 -32.05 -1.89 31.00
N LEU A 261 -31.77 -1.81 32.32
CA LEU A 261 -30.83 -0.85 32.92
C LEU A 261 -29.44 -1.45 33.23
N LEU A 262 -29.26 -2.77 33.21
CA LEU A 262 -27.99 -3.45 33.51
C LEU A 262 -26.81 -3.06 32.59
N PRO A 263 -26.99 -2.81 31.28
CA PRO A 263 -25.90 -2.33 30.41
C PRO A 263 -25.42 -0.90 30.71
N ARG A 264 -25.90 -0.24 31.78
CA ARG A 264 -25.65 1.18 32.08
C ARG A 264 -24.76 1.41 33.31
N THR A 265 -24.48 0.41 34.15
CA THR A 265 -23.77 0.66 35.42
C THR A 265 -22.29 0.99 35.23
N TYR A 266 -21.58 0.25 34.37
CA TYR A 266 -20.19 0.60 34.03
C TYR A 266 -20.10 1.99 33.36
N LYS A 267 -21.07 2.35 32.51
CA LYS A 267 -21.14 3.69 31.89
C LYS A 267 -21.30 4.78 32.94
N ARG A 268 -22.14 4.56 33.97
CA ARG A 268 -22.29 5.49 35.08
C ARG A 268 -21.01 5.62 35.91
N ILE A 269 -20.37 4.50 36.23
CA ILE A 269 -19.07 4.47 36.92
C ILE A 269 -18.03 5.28 36.13
N ASN A 270 -17.90 5.03 34.83
CA ASN A 270 -16.94 5.72 33.96
C ASN A 270 -17.27 7.20 33.73
N GLN A 271 -18.55 7.54 33.59
CA GLN A 271 -18.99 8.91 33.36
C GLN A 271 -18.73 9.83 34.55
N TYR A 272 -18.83 9.29 35.77
CA TYR A 272 -18.72 10.06 37.00
C TYR A 272 -17.39 9.87 37.73
N SER A 273 -16.56 8.93 37.30
CA SER A 273 -15.22 8.79 37.84
C SER A 273 -14.36 10.01 37.50
N ALA A 274 -13.68 10.56 38.51
CA ALA A 274 -12.67 11.59 38.29
C ALA A 274 -11.36 11.03 37.70
N GLN A 275 -11.10 9.74 37.91
CA GLN A 275 -9.88 9.06 37.47
C GLN A 275 -10.16 8.04 36.35
N PRO A 276 -9.18 7.73 35.49
CA PRO A 276 -9.29 6.71 34.45
C PRO A 276 -9.65 5.32 35.04
N VAL A 277 -10.54 4.61 34.34
CA VAL A 277 -11.01 3.28 34.76
C VAL A 277 -10.39 2.21 33.87
N PHE A 278 -9.54 1.37 34.46
CA PHE A 278 -8.87 0.24 33.82
C PHE A 278 -9.70 -1.04 34.00
N THR A 279 -9.39 -2.09 33.24
CA THR A 279 -10.08 -3.38 33.30
C THR A 279 -9.13 -4.56 33.11
N LEU A 280 -9.57 -5.75 33.54
CA LEU A 280 -8.84 -7.01 33.37
C LEU A 280 -9.31 -7.81 32.14
N THR A 281 -10.36 -7.37 31.45
CA THR A 281 -10.97 -8.11 30.34
C THR A 281 -11.09 -7.24 29.08
N ASP A 282 -11.27 -7.89 27.93
CA ASP A 282 -11.51 -7.17 26.68
C ASP A 282 -12.72 -6.23 26.77
N MET A 283 -12.57 -5.05 26.17
CA MET A 283 -13.50 -3.91 26.28
C MET A 283 -14.57 -3.94 25.18
N ILE A 284 -14.71 -5.04 24.46
CA ILE A 284 -15.73 -5.15 23.40
C ILE A 284 -17.13 -5.02 23.98
N GLY A 285 -17.91 -4.11 23.39
CA GLY A 285 -19.24 -3.76 23.89
C GLY A 285 -19.24 -2.88 25.15
N GLN A 286 -18.06 -2.47 25.64
CA GLN A 286 -17.90 -1.61 26.82
C GLN A 286 -17.23 -0.28 26.42
N THR A 287 -17.92 0.83 26.67
CA THR A 287 -17.41 2.20 26.43
C THR A 287 -16.96 2.86 27.73
N GLY A 288 -16.01 3.79 27.68
CA GLY A 288 -15.57 4.53 28.88
C GLY A 288 -14.44 3.89 29.68
N LEU A 289 -14.00 2.68 29.30
CA LEU A 289 -12.85 2.01 29.91
C LEU A 289 -11.59 2.35 29.14
N VAL A 290 -10.50 2.60 29.87
CA VAL A 290 -9.22 3.02 29.31
C VAL A 290 -8.46 1.84 28.72
N GLY A 291 -8.35 0.73 29.45
CA GLY A 291 -7.56 -0.41 28.99
C GLY A 291 -7.04 -1.30 30.11
N GLY A 292 -6.13 -2.19 29.73
CA GLY A 292 -5.45 -3.11 30.63
C GLY A 292 -4.54 -4.08 29.88
N TYR A 293 -4.11 -5.15 30.54
CA TYR A 293 -3.32 -6.21 29.93
C TYR A 293 -4.14 -7.50 29.83
N PHE A 294 -4.50 -7.94 28.63
CA PHE A 294 -5.32 -9.14 28.44
C PHE A 294 -5.25 -9.70 27.03
N SER A 295 -5.82 -10.90 26.85
CA SER A 295 -6.05 -11.50 25.55
C SER A 295 -7.29 -10.89 24.89
N LEU A 296 -7.17 -10.46 23.64
CA LEU A 296 -8.32 -9.96 22.88
C LEU A 296 -9.27 -11.11 22.56
N SER A 297 -10.58 -10.85 22.64
CA SER A 297 -11.60 -11.85 22.35
C SER A 297 -11.49 -12.40 20.92
N LYS A 298 -11.08 -11.56 19.95
CA LYS A 298 -10.83 -12.00 18.56
C LYS A 298 -9.75 -13.08 18.48
N ASP A 299 -8.73 -12.99 19.33
CA ASP A 299 -7.61 -13.92 19.37
C ASP A 299 -7.99 -15.19 20.13
N ILE A 300 -8.81 -15.06 21.18
CA ILE A 300 -9.44 -16.18 21.89
C ILE A 300 -10.34 -16.98 20.94
N SER A 301 -11.30 -16.32 20.29
CA SER A 301 -12.24 -16.93 19.34
C SER A 301 -11.52 -17.57 18.17
N LYS A 302 -10.48 -16.91 17.63
CA LYS A 302 -9.64 -17.48 16.57
C LYS A 302 -8.94 -18.76 17.05
N THR A 303 -8.33 -18.74 18.24
CA THR A 303 -7.63 -19.91 18.79
C THR A 303 -8.57 -21.09 18.98
N ILE A 304 -9.74 -20.85 19.57
CA ILE A 304 -10.77 -21.89 19.76
C ILE A 304 -11.24 -22.41 18.39
N ALA A 305 -11.56 -21.53 17.42
CA ALA A 305 -11.99 -21.94 16.09
C ALA A 305 -10.92 -22.78 15.35
N ASP A 306 -9.65 -22.37 15.41
CA ASP A 306 -8.54 -23.08 14.77
C ASP A 306 -8.36 -24.48 15.39
N ILE A 307 -8.56 -24.63 16.71
CA ILE A 307 -8.53 -25.93 17.41
C ILE A 307 -9.77 -26.76 17.06
N SER A 308 -10.97 -26.15 17.06
CA SER A 308 -12.21 -26.81 16.65
C SER A 308 -12.08 -27.40 15.26
N HIS A 309 -11.49 -26.67 14.31
CA HIS A 309 -11.27 -27.17 12.96
C HIS A 309 -10.37 -28.42 12.95
N LYS A 310 -9.25 -28.41 13.67
CA LYS A 310 -8.37 -29.60 13.79
C LYS A 310 -9.10 -30.81 14.35
N ILE A 311 -9.90 -30.61 15.40
CA ILE A 311 -10.66 -31.69 16.04
C ILE A 311 -11.71 -32.25 15.09
N LEU A 312 -12.49 -31.37 14.45
CA LEU A 312 -13.54 -31.78 13.51
C LEU A 312 -12.99 -32.49 12.27
N SER A 313 -11.74 -32.19 11.88
CA SER A 313 -10.99 -32.91 10.83
C SER A 313 -10.35 -34.23 11.29
N GLY A 314 -10.56 -34.65 12.54
CA GLY A 314 -10.16 -35.97 13.05
C GLY A 314 -8.96 -35.99 14.01
N VAL A 315 -8.38 -34.84 14.36
CA VAL A 315 -7.32 -34.80 15.39
C VAL A 315 -7.94 -35.00 16.77
N LYS A 316 -7.40 -35.92 17.56
CA LYS A 316 -7.89 -36.14 18.93
C LYS A 316 -7.57 -34.94 19.82
N ALA A 317 -8.53 -34.47 20.61
CA ALA A 317 -8.35 -33.29 21.46
C ALA A 317 -7.22 -33.49 22.48
N SER A 318 -7.06 -34.71 23.03
CA SER A 318 -5.96 -35.03 23.96
C SER A 318 -4.56 -34.85 23.38
N ASP A 319 -4.42 -34.87 22.05
CA ASP A 319 -3.14 -34.78 21.37
C ASP A 319 -2.79 -33.31 21.04
N ILE A 320 -3.76 -32.40 21.20
CA ILE A 320 -3.57 -30.97 21.02
C ILE A 320 -3.03 -30.38 22.33
N PRO A 321 -1.81 -29.80 22.32
CA PRO A 321 -1.21 -29.24 23.52
C PRO A 321 -2.03 -28.06 24.04
N ALA A 322 -2.04 -27.90 25.37
CA ALA A 322 -2.66 -26.76 26.02
C ALA A 322 -2.11 -25.45 25.43
N THR A 323 -3.00 -24.60 24.93
CA THR A 323 -2.65 -23.39 24.20
C THR A 323 -2.93 -22.17 25.06
N LYS A 324 -1.91 -21.35 25.31
CA LYS A 324 -2.07 -20.05 25.95
C LYS A 324 -2.27 -18.98 24.89
N VAL A 325 -3.40 -18.28 24.94
CA VAL A 325 -3.72 -17.20 24.01
C VAL A 325 -2.76 -16.03 24.26
N TYR A 326 -2.32 -15.38 23.18
CA TYR A 326 -1.51 -14.17 23.29
C TYR A 326 -2.24 -13.10 24.10
N ALA A 327 -1.51 -12.40 24.95
CA ALA A 327 -2.00 -11.28 25.74
C ALA A 327 -0.99 -10.14 25.65
N GLY A 328 -1.49 -8.91 25.65
CA GLY A 328 -0.67 -7.71 25.55
C GLY A 328 -1.37 -6.50 26.15
N PRO A 329 -0.69 -5.34 26.16
CA PRO A 329 -1.30 -4.08 26.54
C PRO A 329 -2.37 -3.71 25.51
N VAL A 330 -3.57 -3.38 25.99
CA VAL A 330 -4.71 -3.00 25.19
C VAL A 330 -5.31 -1.73 25.75
N PHE A 331 -5.45 -0.70 24.91
CA PHE A 331 -5.99 0.60 25.30
C PHE A 331 -7.04 1.09 24.32
N ASN A 332 -8.05 1.79 24.82
CA ASN A 332 -8.95 2.60 24.02
C ASN A 332 -8.30 3.97 23.81
N TYR A 333 -7.92 4.27 22.57
CA TYR A 333 -7.18 5.48 22.24
C TYR A 333 -7.97 6.76 22.58
N GLU A 334 -9.27 6.78 22.32
CA GLU A 334 -10.11 7.94 22.60
C GLU A 334 -10.29 8.16 24.10
N GLU A 335 -10.54 7.08 24.87
CA GLU A 335 -10.70 7.18 26.33
C GLU A 335 -9.37 7.51 27.03
N LEU A 336 -8.26 7.02 26.50
CA LEU A 336 -6.93 7.36 27.00
C LEU A 336 -6.66 8.87 26.86
N LEU A 337 -6.95 9.45 25.69
CA LEU A 337 -6.85 10.90 25.50
C LEU A 337 -7.87 11.68 26.34
N ARG A 338 -9.10 11.17 26.48
CA ARG A 338 -10.15 11.81 27.29
C ARG A 338 -9.77 11.90 28.77
N ALA A 339 -8.98 10.95 29.25
CA ALA A 339 -8.50 10.88 30.62
C ALA A 339 -7.17 11.63 30.85
N ASP A 340 -6.73 12.47 29.91
CA ASP A 340 -5.45 13.19 29.95
C ASP A 340 -4.22 12.27 30.16
N LEU A 341 -4.31 11.04 29.65
CA LEU A 341 -3.23 10.05 29.63
C LEU A 341 -2.46 10.12 28.31
N TYR A 342 -1.25 9.55 28.29
CA TYR A 342 -0.30 9.73 27.18
C TYR A 342 -0.09 8.42 26.41
N PRO A 343 -0.53 8.32 25.13
CA PRO A 343 -0.30 7.15 24.31
C PRO A 343 1.20 6.81 24.14
N GLU A 344 2.08 7.79 24.26
CA GLU A 344 3.54 7.66 24.16
C GLU A 344 4.15 6.89 25.34
N LEU A 345 3.47 6.89 26.49
CA LEU A 345 3.88 6.11 27.67
C LEU A 345 3.45 4.64 27.57
N CYS A 346 2.56 4.29 26.63
CA CYS A 346 2.16 2.91 26.42
C CYS A 346 3.29 2.08 25.80
N PRO A 347 3.42 0.79 26.15
CA PRO A 347 4.41 -0.09 25.53
C PRO A 347 4.28 -0.15 23.99
N PRO A 348 5.39 -0.32 23.23
CA PRO A 348 5.34 -0.34 21.77
C PRO A 348 4.44 -1.42 21.14
N ASN A 349 4.21 -2.54 21.84
CA ASN A 349 3.35 -3.62 21.39
C ASN A 349 1.87 -3.44 21.79
N THR A 350 1.47 -2.23 22.18
CA THR A 350 0.09 -1.90 22.58
C THR A 350 -0.88 -1.99 21.40
N PHE A 351 -1.96 -2.73 21.60
CA PHE A 351 -3.10 -2.70 20.70
C PHE A 351 -4.04 -1.55 21.09
N PHE A 352 -4.22 -0.58 20.19
CA PHE A 352 -5.12 0.54 20.43
C PHE A 352 -6.46 0.33 19.70
N TYR A 353 -7.55 0.24 20.47
CA TYR A 353 -8.90 0.41 19.95
C TYR A 353 -9.13 1.87 19.56
N TYR A 354 -9.88 2.08 18.48
CA TYR A 354 -10.31 3.40 17.99
C TYR A 354 -9.17 4.40 17.74
N LYS A 355 -7.92 3.94 17.59
CA LYS A 355 -6.83 4.81 17.14
C LYS A 355 -7.12 5.25 15.71
N PRO A 356 -7.22 6.57 15.43
CA PRO A 356 -7.44 7.03 14.07
C PRO A 356 -6.28 6.56 13.22
N VAL A 357 -6.60 6.01 12.05
CA VAL A 357 -5.58 5.72 11.03
C VAL A 357 -4.82 7.02 10.74
N SER A 358 -3.49 6.95 10.75
CA SER A 358 -2.67 8.13 10.49
C SER A 358 -3.06 8.73 9.13
N PHE A 359 -2.96 10.05 8.95
CA PHE A 359 -3.28 10.69 7.67
C PHE A 359 -2.49 10.06 6.51
N ILE A 360 -1.24 9.67 6.78
CA ILE A 360 -0.37 8.97 5.85
C ILE A 360 -0.94 7.59 5.53
N ASP A 361 -1.29 6.78 6.52
CA ASP A 361 -1.83 5.43 6.30
C ASP A 361 -3.17 5.47 5.56
N ARG A 362 -4.03 6.42 5.90
CA ARG A 362 -5.32 6.63 5.24
C ARG A 362 -5.16 6.99 3.76
N ASN A 363 -4.19 7.85 3.45
CA ASN A 363 -4.02 8.42 2.12
C ASN A 363 -2.78 7.90 1.39
N LYS A 364 -2.16 6.80 1.84
CA LYS A 364 -0.88 6.30 1.30
C LYS A 364 -0.91 6.09 -0.21
N TYR A 365 -2.03 5.62 -0.74
CA TYR A 365 -2.20 5.43 -2.19
C TYR A 365 -2.32 6.78 -2.92
N ILE A 366 -3.01 7.76 -2.34
CA ILE A 366 -3.15 9.11 -2.91
C ILE A 366 -1.80 9.82 -2.89
N LEU A 367 -1.08 9.79 -1.76
CA LEU A 367 0.25 10.38 -1.61
C LEU A 367 1.26 9.72 -2.58
N ALA A 368 1.22 8.39 -2.72
CA ALA A 368 2.04 7.67 -3.70
C ALA A 368 1.72 8.10 -5.14
N THR A 369 0.44 8.32 -5.45
CA THR A 369 0.00 8.77 -6.78
C THR A 369 0.47 10.20 -7.06
N ILE A 370 0.35 11.10 -6.09
CA ILE A 370 0.87 12.48 -6.20
C ILE A 370 2.38 12.46 -6.43
N LEU A 371 3.12 11.66 -5.67
CA LEU A 371 4.57 11.51 -5.82
C LEU A 371 4.93 11.01 -7.23
N LEU A 372 4.20 10.02 -7.75
CA LEU A 372 4.40 9.50 -9.10
C LEU A 372 4.10 10.57 -10.17
N CYS A 373 3.02 11.35 -10.01
CA CYS A 373 2.70 12.46 -10.91
C CYS A 373 3.78 13.55 -10.90
N VAL A 374 4.33 13.88 -9.73
CA VAL A 374 5.43 14.86 -9.61
C VAL A 374 6.69 14.33 -10.29
N LEU A 375 7.06 13.06 -10.07
CA LEU A 375 8.20 12.44 -10.74
C LEU A 375 8.02 12.42 -12.27
N PHE A 376 6.82 12.07 -12.74
CA PHE A 376 6.49 12.09 -14.15
C PHE A 376 6.55 13.51 -14.74
N GLY A 377 6.05 14.52 -14.02
CA GLY A 377 6.17 15.92 -14.39
C GLY A 377 7.62 16.38 -14.51
N ILE A 378 8.49 15.98 -13.56
CA ILE A 378 9.93 16.26 -13.61
C ILE A 378 10.56 15.60 -14.84
N ILE A 379 10.23 14.34 -15.14
CA ILE A 379 10.73 13.65 -16.34
C ILE A 379 10.32 14.39 -17.61
N ILE A 380 9.05 14.79 -17.73
CA ILE A 380 8.58 15.57 -18.88
C ILE A 380 9.35 16.89 -19.00
N LEU A 381 9.58 17.60 -17.90
CA LEU A 381 10.34 18.84 -17.90
C LEU A 381 11.80 18.61 -18.33
N LEU A 382 12.45 17.57 -17.84
CA LEU A 382 13.82 17.20 -18.22
C LEU A 382 13.91 16.84 -19.71
N VAL A 383 12.96 16.05 -20.21
CA VAL A 383 12.85 15.70 -21.63
C VAL A 383 12.67 16.95 -22.47
N ARG A 384 11.78 17.86 -22.07
CA ARG A 384 11.55 19.14 -22.76
C ARG A 384 12.81 20.01 -22.78
N ILE A 385 13.51 20.13 -21.66
CA ILE A 385 14.77 20.89 -21.57
C ILE A 385 15.84 20.26 -22.48
N TYR A 386 15.96 18.94 -22.49
CA TYR A 386 16.89 18.22 -23.35
C TYR A 386 16.61 18.49 -24.84
N PHE A 387 15.37 18.33 -25.28
CA PHE A 387 14.98 18.60 -26.66
C PHE A 387 15.21 20.06 -27.06
N LEU A 388 14.81 21.03 -26.22
CA LEU A 388 15.02 22.45 -26.49
C LEU A 388 16.51 22.81 -26.56
N SER A 389 17.33 22.24 -25.66
CA SER A 389 18.79 22.42 -25.69
C SER A 389 19.38 21.87 -26.98
N ASN A 390 18.93 20.68 -27.42
CA ASN A 390 19.41 20.08 -28.65
C ASN A 390 19.03 20.91 -29.89
N ILE A 391 17.79 21.41 -29.95
CA ILE A 391 17.33 22.29 -31.04
C ILE A 391 18.17 23.57 -31.08
N ARG A 392 18.40 24.22 -29.93
CA ARG A 392 19.25 25.43 -29.86
C ARG A 392 20.68 25.16 -30.31
N LYS A 393 21.25 24.00 -29.96
CA LYS A 393 22.58 23.58 -30.44
C LYS A 393 22.59 23.41 -31.96
N MET A 394 21.56 22.79 -32.54
CA MET A 394 21.47 22.64 -34.00
C MET A 394 21.32 23.98 -34.71
N GLN A 395 20.48 24.89 -34.20
CA GLN A 395 20.32 26.23 -34.75
C GLN A 395 21.63 27.02 -34.69
N SER A 396 22.35 26.96 -33.56
CA SER A 396 23.65 27.63 -33.41
C SER A 396 24.68 27.12 -34.41
N LYS A 397 24.73 25.80 -34.63
CA LYS A 397 25.59 25.19 -35.66
C LYS A 397 25.22 25.64 -37.08
N GLN A 398 23.93 25.74 -37.38
CA GLN A 398 23.46 26.22 -38.68
C GLN A 398 23.87 27.68 -38.92
N ILE A 399 23.69 28.55 -37.91
CA ILE A 399 24.10 29.96 -37.98
C ILE A 399 25.61 30.06 -38.18
N GLN A 400 26.40 29.29 -37.42
CA GLN A 400 27.86 29.29 -37.54
C GLN A 400 28.32 28.82 -38.92
N LEU A 401 27.72 27.75 -39.46
CA LEU A 401 28.05 27.25 -40.80
C LEU A 401 27.67 28.27 -41.89
N MET A 402 26.53 28.94 -41.73
CA MET A 402 26.11 30.00 -42.64
C MET A 402 27.04 31.22 -42.59
N SER A 403 27.53 31.59 -41.40
CA SER A 403 28.54 32.65 -41.26
C SER A 403 29.82 32.27 -42.00
N ILE A 404 30.37 31.07 -41.75
CA ILE A 404 31.57 30.59 -42.43
C ILE A 404 31.38 30.55 -43.95
N TYR A 405 30.21 30.10 -44.42
CA TYR A 405 29.90 30.12 -45.85
C TYR A 405 29.89 31.55 -46.42
N ASN A 406 29.25 32.49 -45.73
CA ASN A 406 29.21 33.88 -46.15
C ASN A 406 30.60 34.51 -46.15
N ASP A 407 31.43 34.23 -45.14
CA ASP A 407 32.81 34.72 -45.06
C ASP A 407 33.63 34.18 -46.24
N LEU A 408 33.60 32.86 -46.49
CA LEU A 408 34.28 32.24 -47.63
C LEU A 408 33.81 32.78 -48.99
N PHE A 409 32.51 33.06 -49.11
CA PHE A 409 31.93 33.61 -50.35
C PHE A 409 32.34 35.06 -50.57
N ASN A 410 32.30 35.88 -49.52
CA ASN A 410 32.60 37.30 -49.59
C ASN A 410 34.09 37.58 -49.74
N ASP A 411 34.94 36.80 -49.07
CA ASP A 411 36.40 36.95 -49.08
C ASP A 411 37.07 36.26 -50.29
N MET A 412 36.28 35.64 -51.18
CA MET A 412 36.81 35.00 -52.37
C MET A 412 37.49 36.03 -53.29
N PRO A 413 38.80 35.92 -53.57
CA PRO A 413 39.53 36.92 -54.34
C PRO A 413 39.18 36.89 -55.84
N VAL A 414 38.74 35.73 -56.33
CA VAL A 414 38.33 35.51 -57.72
C VAL A 414 36.91 36.02 -57.95
N LEU A 415 36.63 36.58 -59.13
CA LEU A 415 35.27 36.97 -59.51
C LEU A 415 34.39 35.72 -59.61
N TYR A 416 33.22 35.75 -58.98
CA TYR A 416 32.29 34.64 -59.02
C TYR A 416 30.89 35.08 -59.41
N LEU A 417 30.28 34.34 -60.32
CA LEU A 417 28.87 34.43 -60.66
C LEU A 417 28.21 33.06 -60.64
N LYS A 418 27.01 33.02 -60.09
CA LYS A 418 26.11 31.88 -60.16
C LYS A 418 25.02 32.20 -61.16
N CYS A 419 24.92 31.43 -62.22
CA CYS A 419 23.95 31.63 -63.28
C CYS A 419 22.97 30.45 -63.33
N ARG A 420 21.69 30.74 -63.56
CA ARG A 420 20.69 29.75 -63.93
C ARG A 420 20.48 29.81 -65.43
N LEU A 421 20.62 28.68 -66.11
CA LEU A 421 20.45 28.60 -67.56
C LEU A 421 18.97 28.72 -67.93
N ILE A 422 18.66 29.51 -68.96
CA ILE A 422 17.36 29.54 -69.64
C ILE A 422 17.53 28.75 -70.93
N LYS A 423 16.66 27.75 -71.13
CA LYS A 423 16.70 26.87 -72.29
C LYS A 423 15.64 27.27 -73.32
N GLY A 424 15.99 27.14 -74.59
CA GLY A 424 15.06 27.22 -75.71
C GLY A 424 14.22 25.95 -75.87
N GLU A 425 13.26 25.98 -76.79
CA GLU A 425 12.42 24.81 -77.12
C GLU A 425 13.23 23.66 -77.76
N ASP A 426 14.39 23.97 -78.32
CA ASP A 426 15.36 23.03 -78.90
C ASP A 426 16.28 22.37 -77.84
N GLY A 427 16.17 22.78 -76.57
CA GLY A 427 16.98 22.28 -75.46
C GLY A 427 18.38 22.89 -75.38
N GLU A 428 18.74 23.81 -76.27
CA GLU A 428 19.98 24.58 -76.20
C GLU A 428 19.86 25.73 -75.19
N VAL A 429 21.01 26.22 -74.72
CA VAL A 429 21.06 27.36 -73.80
C VAL A 429 20.75 28.62 -74.61
N ASP A 430 19.62 29.27 -74.34
CA ASP A 430 19.20 30.48 -75.03
C ASP A 430 19.69 31.76 -74.35
N ASP A 431 19.68 31.74 -73.03
CA ASP A 431 20.08 32.86 -72.16
C ASP A 431 20.46 32.32 -70.78
N TYR A 432 20.84 33.20 -69.85
CA TYR A 432 21.08 32.85 -68.46
C TYR A 432 20.67 33.99 -67.53
N VAL A 433 20.31 33.65 -66.30
CA VAL A 433 19.95 34.61 -65.25
C VAL A 433 20.99 34.56 -64.15
N ILE A 434 21.56 35.71 -63.81
CA ILE A 434 22.50 35.81 -62.70
C ILE A 434 21.71 35.67 -61.39
N SER A 435 21.97 34.59 -60.66
CA SER A 435 21.30 34.21 -59.42
C SER A 435 22.07 34.63 -58.17
N ASP A 436 23.39 34.75 -58.26
CA ASP A 436 24.23 35.28 -57.17
C ASP A 436 25.58 35.78 -57.70
N VAL A 437 26.19 36.75 -57.02
CA VAL A 437 27.52 37.28 -57.34
C VAL A 437 28.28 37.58 -56.06
N ASN A 438 29.61 37.43 -56.08
CA ASN A 438 30.44 37.75 -54.91
C ASN A 438 30.90 39.23 -54.92
N PRO A 439 31.38 39.78 -53.78
CA PRO A 439 31.87 41.16 -53.72
C PRO A 439 33.02 41.47 -54.69
N SER A 440 33.84 40.46 -55.05
CA SER A 440 34.88 40.67 -56.06
C SER A 440 34.26 41.06 -57.41
N PHE A 441 33.12 40.46 -57.80
CA PHE A 441 32.37 40.84 -59.00
C PHE A 441 31.87 42.28 -58.95
N GLU A 442 31.30 42.69 -57.82
CA GLU A 442 30.79 44.05 -57.63
C GLU A 442 31.87 45.12 -57.79
N ARG A 443 33.12 44.81 -57.39
CA ARG A 443 34.25 45.74 -57.55
C ARG A 443 34.65 45.98 -59.01
N HIS A 444 34.42 45.02 -59.90
CA HIS A 444 34.93 45.07 -61.29
C HIS A 444 33.84 45.29 -62.35
N PHE A 445 32.57 45.02 -62.02
CA PHE A 445 31.45 45.08 -62.95
C PHE A 445 30.26 45.84 -62.36
N TYR A 446 29.15 45.16 -62.07
CA TYR A 446 27.89 45.75 -61.62
C TYR A 446 27.68 45.49 -60.13
N LYS A 447 27.00 46.41 -59.43
CA LYS A 447 26.51 46.15 -58.08
C LYS A 447 25.59 44.93 -58.07
N ARG A 448 25.58 44.18 -56.97
CA ARG A 448 24.79 42.95 -56.86
C ARG A 448 23.30 43.18 -57.12
N GLU A 449 22.74 44.28 -56.61
CA GLU A 449 21.32 44.64 -56.82
C GLU A 449 20.97 44.83 -58.30
N ASP A 450 21.91 45.34 -59.10
CA ASP A 450 21.72 45.59 -60.53
C ASP A 450 21.94 44.33 -61.37
N ALA A 451 22.79 43.41 -60.91
CA ALA A 451 23.11 42.16 -61.60
C ALA A 451 22.09 41.05 -61.34
N LEU A 452 21.55 40.98 -60.12
CA LEU A 452 20.68 39.89 -59.68
C LEU A 452 19.38 39.81 -60.48
N ASN A 453 18.99 38.58 -60.83
CA ASN A 453 17.77 38.23 -61.57
C ASN A 453 17.64 38.88 -62.96
N LYS A 454 18.72 39.46 -63.48
CA LYS A 454 18.77 39.97 -64.85
C LYS A 454 19.29 38.89 -65.81
N ARG A 455 18.84 39.00 -67.05
CA ARG A 455 19.27 38.13 -68.15
C ARG A 455 20.63 38.57 -68.69
N GLY A 456 21.46 37.61 -69.06
CA GLY A 456 22.78 37.85 -69.65
C GLY A 456 22.70 38.67 -70.92
N SER A 457 21.66 38.45 -71.73
CA SER A 457 21.37 39.19 -72.97
C SER A 457 21.12 40.69 -72.75
N VAL A 458 20.65 41.08 -71.57
CA VAL A 458 20.32 42.47 -71.22
C VAL A 458 21.50 43.18 -70.57
N LEU A 459 22.28 42.46 -69.77
CA LEU A 459 23.39 43.06 -69.01
C LEU A 459 24.69 43.17 -69.80
N ASN A 460 25.02 42.14 -70.59
CA ASN A 460 26.32 42.05 -71.24
C ASN A 460 26.25 42.57 -72.68
N SER A 461 27.37 43.08 -73.19
CA SER A 461 27.48 43.41 -74.62
C SER A 461 27.29 42.17 -75.48
N SER A 462 26.85 42.37 -76.73
CA SER A 462 26.55 41.26 -77.64
C SER A 462 27.70 40.27 -77.80
N GLU A 463 28.95 40.75 -77.77
CA GLU A 463 30.15 39.92 -77.84
C GLU A 463 30.39 39.09 -76.56
N VAL A 464 30.34 39.73 -75.40
CA VAL A 464 30.54 39.06 -74.10
C VAL A 464 29.41 38.08 -73.82
N PHE A 465 28.17 38.46 -74.14
CA PHE A 465 26.99 37.60 -74.03
C PHE A 465 27.11 36.36 -74.92
N ALA A 466 27.42 36.53 -76.22
CA ALA A 466 27.55 35.41 -77.15
C ALA A 466 28.62 34.42 -76.69
N LYS A 467 29.78 34.93 -76.25
CA LYS A 467 30.89 34.10 -75.77
C LYS A 467 30.51 33.34 -74.49
N LEU A 468 29.94 34.01 -73.49
CA LEU A 468 29.49 33.35 -72.26
C LEU A 468 28.38 32.32 -72.53
N LYS A 469 27.42 32.63 -73.40
CA LYS A 469 26.34 31.72 -73.80
C LYS A 469 26.90 30.45 -74.44
N GLU A 470 27.83 30.59 -75.39
CA GLU A 470 28.47 29.46 -76.08
C GLU A 470 29.18 28.53 -75.10
N TYR A 471 30.05 29.08 -74.25
CA TYR A 471 30.84 28.27 -73.31
C TYR A 471 29.99 27.67 -72.18
N MET A 472 28.91 28.34 -71.76
CA MET A 472 27.92 27.73 -70.86
C MET A 472 27.15 26.58 -71.54
N GLY A 473 26.79 26.74 -72.82
CA GLY A 473 26.20 25.67 -73.62
C GLY A 473 27.14 24.47 -73.76
N MET A 474 28.42 24.70 -74.06
CA MET A 474 29.44 23.66 -74.11
C MET A 474 29.60 22.92 -72.78
N ALA A 475 29.77 23.66 -71.68
CA ALA A 475 29.88 23.07 -70.34
C ALA A 475 28.65 22.23 -69.98
N TYR A 476 27.46 22.69 -70.37
CA TYR A 476 26.21 21.96 -70.17
C TYR A 476 26.13 20.67 -71.00
N ARG A 477 26.41 20.73 -72.31
CA ARG A 477 26.36 19.58 -73.22
C ARG A 477 27.41 18.52 -72.89
N GLU A 478 28.64 18.94 -72.64
CA GLU A 478 29.76 18.02 -72.39
C GLU A 478 29.85 17.55 -70.94
N ARG A 479 29.07 18.15 -70.03
CA ARG A 479 29.11 17.88 -68.58
C ARG A 479 30.52 17.99 -67.99
N LYS A 480 31.33 18.89 -68.54
CA LYS A 480 32.72 19.14 -68.13
C LYS A 480 32.95 20.61 -67.84
N THR A 481 34.00 20.87 -67.07
CA THR A 481 34.48 22.24 -66.85
C THR A 481 35.11 22.75 -68.14
N VAL A 482 34.71 23.95 -68.57
CA VAL A 482 35.26 24.58 -69.77
C VAL A 482 35.89 25.90 -69.38
N SER A 483 37.02 26.24 -70.01
CA SER A 483 37.76 27.46 -69.74
C SER A 483 38.05 28.25 -71.01
N PHE A 484 37.99 29.57 -70.94
CA PHE A 484 38.34 30.45 -72.06
C PHE A 484 38.81 31.82 -71.56
N SER A 485 39.64 32.50 -72.35
CA SER A 485 40.07 33.87 -72.05
C SER A 485 39.14 34.90 -72.71
N MET A 486 38.81 35.97 -72.01
CA MET A 486 38.04 37.11 -72.53
C MET A 486 38.69 38.44 -72.17
N HIS A 487 38.61 39.40 -73.09
CA HIS A 487 38.89 40.80 -72.79
C HIS A 487 37.56 41.46 -72.41
N ALA A 488 37.49 42.01 -71.20
CA ALA A 488 36.27 42.59 -70.68
C ALA A 488 36.20 44.09 -70.98
N MET A 489 34.99 44.65 -70.90
CA MET A 489 34.71 46.06 -71.21
C MET A 489 35.39 47.04 -70.23
N ASN A 490 35.80 46.57 -69.05
CA ASN A 490 36.57 47.35 -68.07
C ASN A 490 38.07 47.46 -68.44
N GLY A 491 38.51 46.90 -69.57
CA GLY A 491 39.90 46.95 -70.03
C GLY A 491 40.80 45.85 -69.44
N HIS A 492 40.26 44.96 -68.61
CA HIS A 492 40.97 43.84 -68.02
C HIS A 492 40.81 42.56 -68.86
N ASN A 493 41.81 41.69 -68.81
CA ASN A 493 41.80 40.35 -69.37
C ASN A 493 41.47 39.32 -68.29
N TYR A 494 40.50 38.46 -68.55
CA TYR A 494 40.07 37.43 -67.62
C TYR A 494 40.19 36.04 -68.22
N ASP A 495 40.73 35.10 -67.45
CA ASP A 495 40.57 33.68 -67.70
C ASP A 495 39.31 33.19 -66.97
N VAL A 496 38.35 32.69 -67.74
CA VAL A 496 37.01 32.34 -67.27
C VAL A 496 36.84 30.84 -67.24
N LEU A 497 36.44 30.33 -66.08
CA LEU A 497 36.15 28.93 -65.80
C LEU A 497 34.64 28.76 -65.61
N VAL A 498 34.03 27.90 -66.40
CA VAL A 498 32.61 27.59 -66.39
C VAL A 498 32.41 26.17 -65.87
N MET A 499 31.74 26.04 -64.72
CA MET A 499 31.53 24.78 -64.02
C MET A 499 30.05 24.53 -63.75
N LEU A 500 29.55 23.33 -64.06
CA LEU A 500 28.22 22.92 -63.63
C LEU A 500 28.18 22.73 -62.11
N SER A 501 27.12 23.21 -61.49
CA SER A 501 26.82 22.91 -60.09
C SER A 501 26.23 21.50 -59.94
N LYS A 502 26.00 21.08 -58.69
CA LYS A 502 25.24 19.84 -58.39
C LYS A 502 23.81 19.88 -58.96
N PHE A 503 23.27 21.08 -59.16
CA PHE A 503 22.01 21.30 -59.86
C PHE A 503 22.29 21.54 -61.35
N PRO A 504 21.82 20.67 -62.27
CA PRO A 504 22.17 20.70 -63.69
C PRO A 504 21.86 22.00 -64.43
N GLU A 505 20.95 22.82 -63.89
CA GLU A 505 20.50 24.10 -64.48
C GLU A 505 21.27 25.29 -63.92
N VAL A 506 22.18 25.06 -62.98
CA VAL A 506 22.99 26.09 -62.33
C VAL A 506 24.43 25.91 -62.75
N VAL A 507 25.00 27.00 -63.26
CA VAL A 507 26.39 27.09 -63.67
C VAL A 507 27.10 28.11 -62.77
N ASN A 508 28.29 27.76 -62.35
CA ASN A 508 29.21 28.59 -61.59
C ASN A 508 30.29 29.11 -62.54
N ILE A 509 30.49 30.41 -62.55
CA ILE A 509 31.46 31.09 -63.41
C ILE A 509 32.50 31.74 -62.51
N PHE A 510 33.77 31.44 -62.74
CA PHE A 510 34.89 32.04 -62.04
C PHE A 510 35.75 32.80 -63.04
N CYS A 511 36.03 34.07 -62.79
CA CYS A 511 36.89 34.87 -63.66
C CYS A 511 38.14 35.30 -62.89
N MET A 512 39.31 34.89 -63.38
CA MET A 512 40.62 35.26 -62.82
C MET A 512 41.20 36.40 -63.64
N ASP A 513 41.52 37.53 -63.02
CA ASP A 513 42.19 38.63 -63.70
C ASP A 513 43.64 38.23 -64.04
N THR A 514 43.95 38.18 -65.33
CA THR A 514 45.29 37.86 -65.86
C THR A 514 45.97 39.06 -66.48
N THR A 515 45.40 40.26 -66.34
CA THR A 515 45.90 41.51 -66.95
C THR A 515 47.35 41.80 -66.57
N GLU A 516 47.66 41.78 -65.27
CA GLU A 516 49.03 42.01 -64.78
C GLU A 516 50.00 40.91 -65.26
N GLN A 517 49.54 39.66 -65.31
CA GLN A 517 50.35 38.55 -65.81
C GLN A 517 50.66 38.70 -67.30
N ILE A 518 49.68 39.12 -68.10
CA ILE A 518 49.83 39.38 -69.53
C ILE A 518 50.78 40.57 -69.74
N HIS A 519 50.61 41.68 -69.02
CA HIS A 519 51.51 42.83 -69.10
C HIS A 519 52.94 42.50 -68.68
N THR A 520 53.12 41.70 -67.62
CA THR A 520 54.43 41.23 -67.17
C THR A 520 55.08 40.34 -68.22
N ARG A 521 54.33 39.40 -68.81
CA ARG A 521 54.83 38.56 -69.91
C ARG A 521 55.19 39.37 -71.15
N GLN A 522 54.39 40.36 -71.52
CA GLN A 522 54.69 41.26 -72.64
C GLN A 522 55.93 42.11 -72.35
N SER A 523 56.06 42.63 -71.13
CA SER A 523 57.23 43.40 -70.70
C SER A 523 58.50 42.53 -70.69
N LEU A 524 58.43 41.31 -70.15
CA LEU A 524 59.53 40.35 -70.20
C LEU A 524 59.92 39.97 -71.63
N ARG A 525 58.95 39.75 -72.53
CA ARG A 525 59.22 39.50 -73.95
C ARG A 525 59.91 40.70 -74.59
N THR A 526 59.49 41.91 -74.26
CA THR A 526 60.09 43.15 -74.77
C THR A 526 61.50 43.36 -74.21
N ILE A 527 61.73 43.09 -72.93
CA ILE A 527 63.05 43.14 -72.29
C ILE A 527 63.98 42.09 -72.89
N ASN A 528 63.54 40.84 -73.00
CA ASN A 528 64.29 39.77 -73.65
C ASN A 528 64.61 40.12 -75.10
N HIS A 529 63.65 40.70 -75.84
CA HIS A 529 63.89 41.17 -77.20
C HIS A 529 64.95 42.28 -77.26
N LYS A 530 64.89 43.27 -76.36
CA LYS A 530 65.91 44.33 -76.24
C LYS A 530 67.28 43.78 -75.85
N LEU A 531 67.36 42.83 -74.92
CA LEU A 531 68.59 42.13 -74.53
C LEU A 531 69.17 41.33 -75.70
N SER A 532 68.34 40.59 -76.43
CA SER A 532 68.76 39.90 -77.65
C SER A 532 69.29 40.85 -78.71
N MET A 533 68.67 42.03 -78.90
CA MET A 533 69.21 43.05 -79.82
C MET A 533 70.52 43.67 -79.33
N ALA A 534 70.68 43.92 -78.02
CA ALA A 534 71.91 44.44 -77.44
C ALA A 534 73.07 43.43 -77.54
N LEU A 535 72.78 42.13 -77.39
CA LEU A 535 73.74 41.04 -77.61
C LEU A 535 74.06 40.81 -79.10
N ALA A 536 73.17 41.22 -80.00
CA ALA A 536 73.35 41.13 -81.46
C ALA A 536 74.06 42.36 -82.07
N LEU A 537 74.46 43.35 -81.27
CA LEU A 537 75.29 44.47 -81.71
C LEU A 537 76.77 44.04 -81.78
N PRO A 538 77.43 44.09 -82.95
CA PRO A 538 78.86 43.77 -83.04
C PRO A 538 79.68 44.79 -82.27
N ILE A 539 80.56 44.30 -81.40
CA ILE A 539 81.61 45.11 -80.76
C ILE A 539 82.50 45.67 -81.89
N LEU A 540 82.34 46.96 -82.19
CA LEU A 540 83.26 47.71 -83.04
C LEU A 540 84.57 47.95 -82.28
N LEU A 541 85.59 47.14 -82.57
CA LEU A 541 86.99 47.46 -82.28
C LEU A 541 87.52 48.34 -83.43
N PRO A 542 88.09 49.54 -83.17
CA PRO A 542 88.91 50.26 -84.14
C PRO A 542 90.38 49.85 -83.97
N GLY A 543 91.11 49.63 -85.08
CA GLY A 543 92.54 49.30 -85.03
C GLY A 543 93.25 49.11 -86.36
N ASN A 544 93.50 50.23 -87.05
CA ASN A 544 94.67 50.57 -87.87
C ASN A 544 94.96 49.90 -89.24
N GLY A 545 94.97 50.78 -90.25
CA GLY A 545 95.81 50.73 -91.45
C GLY A 545 96.04 52.16 -91.98
N ILE A 546 97.23 52.71 -91.64
CA ILE A 546 97.91 53.96 -92.04
C ILE A 546 97.35 55.29 -91.51
#